data_AF-A0AAW4SHY9-F1
#
_entry.id   AF-A0AAW4SHY9-F1
#
_cell.length_a   1.000
_cell.length_b   1.000
_cell.length_c   1.000
_cell.angle_alpha   90.00
_cell.angle_beta   90.00
_cell.angle_gamma   90.00
#
_symmetry.space_group_name_H-M   'P 1'
#
loop_
_entity.id
_entity.type
_entity.pdbx_description
1 polymer ?
#
loop_
_entity_poly.entity_id
_entity_poly.type
_entity_poly.pdbx_seq_one_letter_code
_entity_poly.pdbx_strand_id
1 'polypeptide(L)' 'MMVKRNGGMTTDQIADAINRHGLHLRKDGQPVTSKQVYATICRFPEMFTKEAGRIMLMI' A
#
# COMPACT_ATOMS: atom_id res chain seq x y z
N MET A 1 -0.55 3.77 -15.05
CA MET A 1 0.70 2.98 -14.97
C MET A 1 1.26 3.08 -13.57
N MET A 2 1.20 2.00 -12.78
CA MET A 2 2.00 1.91 -11.55
C MET A 2 3.47 1.75 -11.96
N VAL A 3 4.23 2.82 -11.79
CA VAL A 3 5.60 2.91 -12.26
C VAL A 3 6.47 1.95 -11.46
N LYS A 4 7.09 0.98 -12.15
CA LYS A 4 8.27 0.24 -11.71
C LYS A 4 9.26 1.22 -11.05
N ARG A 5 9.35 1.21 -9.72
CA ARG A 5 10.51 1.72 -8.98
C ARG A 5 11.11 0.55 -8.19
N ASN A 6 12.08 -0.10 -8.83
CA ASN A 6 13.10 -1.03 -8.33
C ASN A 6 13.08 -1.38 -6.81
N GLY A 7 12.20 -2.29 -6.37
CA GLY A 7 12.33 -2.91 -5.03
C GLY A 7 11.15 -2.76 -4.08
N GLY A 8 9.96 -2.43 -4.59
CA GLY A 8 8.74 -2.35 -3.77
C GLY A 8 8.62 -1.03 -2.99
N MET A 9 7.49 -0.84 -2.32
CA MET A 9 7.17 0.40 -1.60
C MET A 9 6.96 0.12 -0.11
N THR A 10 7.26 1.09 0.76
CA THR A 10 6.85 0.97 2.16
C THR A 10 5.34 1.20 2.30
N THR A 11 4.77 0.78 3.42
CA THR A 11 3.35 1.04 3.74
C THR A 11 3.03 2.54 3.79
N ASP A 12 3.97 3.37 4.23
CA ASP A 12 3.82 4.83 4.23
C ASP A 12 3.80 5.39 2.80
N GLN A 13 4.69 4.94 1.92
CA GLN A 13 4.72 5.36 0.52
C GLN A 13 3.42 4.96 -0.22
N ILE A 14 2.89 3.78 0.07
CA ILE A 14 1.62 3.31 -0.50
C ILE A 14 0.46 4.16 0.03
N ALA A 15 0.38 4.39 1.35
CA ALA A 15 -0.67 5.21 1.94
C ALA A 15 -0.67 6.63 1.36
N ASP A 16 0.52 7.24 1.26
CA ASP A 16 0.73 8.56 0.67
C ASP A 16 0.33 8.60 -0.82
N ALA A 17 0.67 7.58 -1.61
CA ALA A 17 0.21 7.46 -2.99
C ALA A 17 -1.32 7.34 -3.10
N ILE A 18 -1.95 6.49 -2.27
CA ILE A 18 -3.41 6.33 -2.24
C ILE A 18 -4.10 7.66 -1.94
N ASN A 19 -3.63 8.38 -0.92
CA ASN A 19 -4.21 9.63 -0.48
C ASN A 19 -4.00 10.75 -1.52
N ARG A 20 -2.78 10.92 -2.05
CA ARG A 20 -2.48 11.96 -3.05
C ARG A 20 -3.28 11.79 -4.34
N HIS A 21 -3.48 10.56 -4.76
CA HIS A 21 -4.22 10.26 -5.99
C HIS A 21 -5.73 10.06 -5.75
N GLY A 22 -6.21 10.19 -4.51
CA GLY A 22 -7.63 10.01 -4.18
C GLY A 22 -8.16 8.62 -4.50
N LEU A 23 -7.32 7.58 -4.45
CA LEU A 23 -7.68 6.21 -4.86
C LEU A 23 -8.63 5.52 -3.86
N HIS A 24 -8.65 6.01 -2.61
CA HIS A 24 -9.55 5.53 -1.57
C HIS A 24 -9.88 6.66 -0.61
N LEU A 25 -11.17 6.88 -0.37
CA LEU A 25 -11.67 7.75 0.69
C LEU A 25 -12.26 6.88 1.80
N ARG A 26 -11.75 7.03 3.02
CA ARG A 26 -12.31 6.31 4.17
C ARG A 26 -13.71 6.85 4.49
N LYS A 27 -14.54 5.99 5.09
CA LYS A 27 -15.91 6.35 5.51
C LYS A 27 -15.96 7.54 6.48
N ASP A 28 -14.93 7.71 7.29
CA ASP A 28 -14.80 8.81 8.26
C ASP A 28 -14.15 10.07 7.65
N GLY A 29 -13.91 10.09 6.34
CA GLY A 29 -13.28 11.21 5.63
C GLY A 29 -11.78 11.37 5.90
N GLN A 30 -11.19 10.53 6.75
CA GLN A 30 -9.79 10.63 7.10
C GLN A 30 -8.89 10.02 6.01
N PRO A 31 -7.61 10.42 5.93
CA PRO A 31 -6.64 9.77 5.04
C PRO A 31 -6.39 8.30 5.41
N VAL A 32 -6.04 7.50 4.42
CA VAL A 32 -5.54 6.12 4.62
C VAL A 32 -4.24 6.18 5.40
N THR A 33 -4.14 5.31 6.41
CA THR A 33 -2.94 5.18 7.24
C THR A 33 -2.08 3.99 6.80
N SER A 34 -0.78 4.05 7.07
CA SER A 34 0.13 2.93 6.82
C SER A 34 -0.24 1.66 7.60
N LYS A 35 -0.89 1.79 8.77
CA LYS A 35 -1.45 0.64 9.53
C LYS A 35 -2.57 -0.06 8.78
N GLN A 36 -3.46 0.69 8.14
CA GLN A 36 -4.53 0.10 7.32
C GLN A 36 -3.95 -0.59 6.09
N VAL A 37 -2.97 0.03 5.42
CA VAL A 37 -2.24 -0.58 4.30
C VAL A 37 -1.60 -1.89 4.75
N TYR A 38 -0.91 -1.89 5.90
CA TYR A 38 -0.30 -3.10 6.48
C TYR A 38 -1.34 -4.19 6.76
N ALA A 39 -2.46 -3.85 7.38
CA ALA A 39 -3.53 -4.80 7.65
C ALA A 39 -4.10 -5.42 6.37
N THR A 40 -4.25 -4.63 5.30
CA THR A 40 -4.68 -5.13 3.98
C THR A 40 -3.66 -6.09 3.39
N ILE A 41 -2.36 -5.75 3.41
CA ILE A 41 -1.30 -6.63 2.92
C ILE A 41 -1.31 -7.98 3.66
N CYS A 42 -1.41 -7.96 4.99
CA CYS A 42 -1.48 -9.19 5.79
C CYS A 42 -2.76 -10.01 5.53
N ARG A 43 -3.84 -9.38 5.08
CA ARG A 43 -5.10 -10.06 4.75
C ARG A 43 -5.05 -10.76 3.38
N PHE A 44 -4.16 -10.33 2.50
CA PHE A 44 -4.03 -10.86 1.14
C PHE A 44 -2.59 -11.32 0.86
N PRO A 45 -2.09 -12.31 1.62
CA PRO A 45 -0.71 -12.80 1.48
C PRO A 45 -0.43 -13.46 0.12
N GLU A 46 -1.45 -13.79 -0.66
CA GLU A 46 -1.34 -14.32 -2.03
C GLU A 46 -1.11 -13.23 -3.10
N MET A 47 -1.41 -11.96 -2.78
CA MET A 47 -1.24 -10.83 -3.71
C MET A 47 0.00 -9.99 -3.40
N PHE A 48 0.48 -10.02 -2.16
CA PHE A 48 1.55 -9.14 -1.69
C PHE A 48 2.66 -9.89 -0.94
N THR A 49 3.91 -9.62 -1.29
CA THR A 49 5.08 -10.01 -0.49
C THR A 49 5.57 -8.85 0.35
N LYS A 50 5.95 -9.11 1.60
CA LYS A 50 6.71 -8.18 2.45
C LYS A 50 8.15 -8.69 2.61
N GLU A 51 9.12 -7.95 2.09
CA GLU A 51 10.54 -8.28 2.19
C GLU A 51 11.36 -7.02 2.52
N ALA A 52 12.27 -7.10 3.51
CA ALA A 52 13.14 -5.97 3.90
C ALA A 52 12.40 -4.62 4.11
N GLY A 53 11.18 -4.65 4.67
CA GLY A 53 10.35 -3.45 4.89
C GLY A 53 9.68 -2.89 3.63
N ARG A 54 9.76 -3.61 2.51
CA ARG A 54 9.15 -3.28 1.21
C ARG A 54 8.00 -4.21 0.90
N ILE A 55 7.02 -3.66 0.20
CA ILE A 55 5.83 -4.36 -0.29
C ILE A 55 5.92 -4.48 -1.80
N MET A 56 5.80 -5.72 -2.29
CA MET A 56 5.80 -6.08 -3.70
C MET A 56 4.48 -6.77 -4.05
N LEU A 57 4.03 -6.58 -5.29
CA LEU A 57 2.90 -7.31 -5.87
C LEU A 57 3.39 -8.64 -6.44
N MET A 58 2.65 -9.73 -6.21
CA MET A 58 2.99 -11.09 -6.66
C MET A 58 2.22 -11.54 -7.92
N ILE A 59 1.60 -10.62 -8.64
CA ILE A 59 0.77 -10.90 -9.83
C ILE A 59 1.58 -11.31 -11.06
#